data_AF-A0A951N049-F1
#
_entry.id   AF-A0A951N049-F1
#
_cell.length_a   1.000
_cell.length_b   1.000
_cell.length_c   1.000
_cell.angle_alpha   90.00
_cell.angle_beta   90.00
_cell.angle_gamma   90.00
#
_symmetry.space_group_name_H-M   'P 1'
#
loop_
_entity.id
_entity.type
_entity.pdbx_description
1 polymer ?
#
loop_
_entity_poly.entity_id
_entity_poly.type
_entity_poly.pdbx_seq_one_letter_code
_entity_poly.pdbx_strand_id
1 'polypeptide(L)' 'MTDLDRAPLPAIEPAQASDVIVGFIRAQMQQAGFERLVMGLSGGVDSATVA' A
#
# COMPACT_ATOMS: atom_id res chain seq x y z
N MET A 1 12.17 27.50 -8.94
CA MET A 1 12.23 26.10 -8.50
C MET A 1 12.95 25.33 -9.59
N THR A 2 14.27 25.22 -9.49
CA THR A 2 15.14 24.69 -10.54
C THR A 2 15.05 23.16 -10.56
N ASP A 3 15.08 22.55 -11.75
CA ASP A 3 14.90 21.10 -12.02
C ASP A 3 15.92 20.15 -11.35
N LEU A 4 16.82 20.68 -10.51
CA LEU A 4 17.95 19.95 -9.90
C LEU A 4 17.62 19.30 -8.55
N ASP A 5 16.44 19.56 -7.96
CA ASP A 5 16.02 19.01 -6.67
C ASP A 5 15.22 17.69 -6.75
N ARG A 6 14.91 17.19 -7.95
CA ARG A 6 14.17 15.91 -8.12
C ARG A 6 15.13 14.78 -8.46
N ALA A 7 15.96 14.37 -7.50
CA ALA A 7 16.49 13.02 -7.57
C ALA A 7 15.31 12.05 -7.74
N PRO A 8 15.35 11.12 -8.70
CA PRO A 8 14.26 10.17 -8.88
C PRO A 8 14.06 9.39 -7.59
N LEU A 9 12.81 9.10 -7.26
CA LEU A 9 12.51 8.24 -6.12
C LEU A 9 13.23 6.90 -6.32
N PRO A 10 13.73 6.27 -5.23
CA PRO A 10 14.25 4.91 -5.30
C PRO A 10 13.23 4.00 -6.00
N ALA A 11 13.72 3.18 -6.92
CA ALA A 11 12.88 2.21 -7.59
C ALA A 11 12.37 1.16 -6.60
N ILE A 12 11.14 0.71 -6.79
CA ILE A 12 10.56 -0.43 -6.08
C ILE A 12 10.22 -1.52 -7.09
N GLU A 13 10.26 -2.78 -6.65
CA GLU A 13 9.69 -3.89 -7.39
C GLU A 13 8.19 -4.01 -7.05
N PRO A 14 7.26 -3.61 -7.94
CA PRO A 14 5.87 -3.41 -7.56
C PRO A 14 5.19 -4.68 -7.07
N ALA A 15 5.46 -5.83 -7.72
CA ALA A 15 4.90 -7.11 -7.32
C ALA A 15 5.36 -7.51 -5.91
N GLN A 16 6.65 -7.35 -5.61
CA GLN A 16 7.20 -7.64 -4.29
C GLN A 16 6.61 -6.69 -3.23
N ALA A 17 6.48 -5.40 -3.55
CA ALA A 17 5.89 -4.42 -2.64
C ALA A 17 4.43 -4.79 -2.30
N SER A 18 3.64 -5.18 -3.30
CA SER A 18 2.27 -5.65 -3.10
C SER A 18 2.22 -6.90 -2.20
N ASP A 19 3.07 -7.89 -2.44
CA ASP A 19 3.10 -9.11 -1.62
C ASP A 19 3.45 -8.82 -0.15
N VAL A 20 4.43 -7.93 0.08
CA VAL A 20 4.82 -7.49 1.43
C VAL A 20 3.68 -6.78 2.14
N ILE A 21 3.00 -5.85 1.46
CA ILE A 21 1.89 -5.07 2.04
C ILE A 21 0.69 -5.99 2.33
N VAL A 22 0.32 -6.88 1.41
CA VAL A 22 -0.77 -7.85 1.61
C VAL A 22 -0.44 -8.79 2.77
N GLY A 23 0.80 -9.29 2.84
CA GLY A 23 1.27 -10.12 3.94
C GLY A 23 1.17 -9.41 5.29
N PHE A 24 1.60 -8.14 5.33
CA PHE A 24 1.48 -7.31 6.53
C PHE A 24 0.02 -7.16 6.98
N ILE A 25 -0.90 -6.77 6.09
CA ILE A 25 -2.31 -6.59 6.43
C ILE A 25 -2.91 -7.90 6.96
N ARG A 26 -2.64 -9.04 6.32
CA ARG A 26 -3.11 -10.36 6.78
C ARG A 26 -2.59 -10.71 8.17
N ALA A 27 -1.30 -10.48 8.41
CA ALA A 27 -0.70 -10.73 9.72
C ALA A 27 -1.32 -9.85 10.81
N GLN A 28 -1.58 -8.57 10.52
CA GLN A 28 -2.25 -7.66 11.47
C GLN A 28 -3.69 -8.11 11.76
N MET A 29 -4.45 -8.49 10.73
CA MET A 29 -5.81 -9.02 10.89
C MET A 29 -5.83 -10.27 11.78
N GLN A 30 -4.92 -11.22 11.53
CA GLN A 30 -4.80 -12.44 12.32
C GLN A 30 -4.40 -12.15 13.77
N GLN A 31 -3.40 -11.29 13.99
CA GLN A 31 -2.94 -10.90 15.33
C GLN A 31 -4.03 -10.22 16.15
N ALA A 32 -4.88 -9.41 15.49
CA ALA A 32 -6.00 -8.74 16.14
C ALA A 32 -7.25 -9.64 16.30
N GLY A 33 -7.24 -10.87 15.75
CA GLY A 33 -8.38 -11.78 15.80
C GLY A 33 -9.56 -11.36 14.91
N PHE A 34 -9.32 -10.54 13.89
CA PHE A 34 -10.35 -10.11 12.95
C PHE A 34 -10.42 -11.02 11.72
N GLU A 35 -11.64 -11.38 11.32
CA GLU A 35 -11.88 -12.22 10.14
C GLU A 35 -12.25 -11.40 8.89
N ARG A 36 -12.60 -10.13 9.05
CA ARG A 36 -13.08 -9.26 7.96
C ARG A 36 -12.55 -7.84 8.11
N LEU A 37 -12.18 -7.24 6.98
CA LEU A 37 -11.76 -5.85 6.88
C LEU A 37 -12.88 -5.04 6.23
N VAL A 38 -13.13 -3.83 6.72
CA VAL A 38 -13.99 -2.83 6.07
C VAL A 38 -13.11 -1.71 5.55
N MET A 39 -13.28 -1.36 4.27
CA MET A 39 -12.56 -0.27 3.63
C MET A 39 -13.55 0.73 3.03
N GLY A 40 -13.30 2.02 3.26
CA GLY A 40 -13.99 3.10 2.56
C GLY A 40 -13.35 3.35 1.20
N LEU A 41 -14.16 3.37 0.14
CA LEU A 41 -13.73 3.68 -1.22
C LEU A 41 -14.09 5.13 -1.55
N SER A 42 -13.09 5.99 -1.70
CA SER A 42 -13.31 7.41 -2.01
C SER A 42 -13.37 7.72 -3.51
N GLY A 43 -12.92 6.76 -4.34
CA GLY A 43 -12.68 6.96 -5.77
C GLY A 43 -11.27 7.46 -6.10
N GLY A 44 -10.42 7.70 -5.09
CA GLY A 44 -9.02 8.06 -5.27
C GLY A 44 -8.10 6.85 -5.50
N VAL A 45 -6.96 7.08 -6.16
CA VAL A 45 -5.96 6.04 -6.50
C VAL A 45 -5.47 5.27 -5.27
N ASP A 46 -5.33 5.94 -4.13
CA ASP A 46 -4.87 5.29 -2.90
C ASP A 46 -5.89 4.25 -2.42
N SER A 47 -7.17 4.64 -2.32
CA SER A 47 -8.23 3.72 -1.90
C SER A 47 -8.47 2.58 -2.89
N ALA A 48 -8.20 2.81 -4.18
CA ALA A 48 -8.32 1.78 -5.21
C ALA A 48 -7.13 0.82 -5.24
N THR A 49 -5.94 1.29 -4.85
CA THR A 49 -4.71 0.47 -4.87
C THR A 49 -4.68 -0.53 -3.70
N VAL A 50 -5.32 -0.18 -2.57
CA VAL A 50 -5.38 -1.06 -1.40
C VAL A 50 -6.57 -2.04 -1.46
N ALA A 51 -7.62 -1.71 -2.22
CA ALA A 51 -8.84 -2.52 -2.37
C ALA A 51 -8.64 -3.73 -3.28
#